data_AF-A0A4R4V9G1-F1
#
_entry.id   AF-A0A4R4V9G1-F1
#
_cell.length_a   1.000
_cell.length_b   1.000
_cell.length_c   1.000
_cell.angle_alpha   90.00
_cell.angle_beta   90.00
_cell.angle_gamma   90.00
#
_symmetry.space_group_name_H-M   'P 1'
#
loop_
_entity.id
_entity.type
_entity.pdbx_description
1 polymer ?
#
loop_
_entity_poly.entity_id
_entity_poly.type
_entity_poly.pdbx_seq_one_letter_code
_entity_poly.pdbx_strand_id
1 'polypeptide(L)'
;MTAPDPDGLVIDADGRRASGRDFQALADQHEQLTAALRGSLEAGSGLPFEEIDGPFNQLAEHLLHHHIATGDGLRVAGDGQVVMADRNVAVEQLNSAAVQRRM
;
A
#
# COMPACT_ATOMS: atom_id res chain seq x y z
N MET A 1 -14.49 -23.75 15.71
CA MET A 1 -13.83 -24.91 15.08
C MET A 1 -13.84 -24.62 13.58
N THR A 2 -12.76 -24.04 13.06
CA THR A 2 -12.61 -23.69 11.64
C THR A 2 -12.29 -24.97 10.87
N ALA A 3 -13.12 -25.33 9.89
CA ALA A 3 -12.85 -26.46 9.01
C ALA A 3 -11.75 -26.04 8.00
N PRO A 4 -10.67 -26.81 7.84
CA PRO A 4 -9.65 -26.50 6.85
C PRO A 4 -10.18 -26.81 5.44
N ASP A 5 -10.04 -25.84 4.54
CA ASP A 5 -10.20 -26.00 3.11
C ASP A 5 -9.12 -26.97 2.58
N PRO A 6 -9.39 -27.87 1.61
CA PRO A 6 -8.44 -28.90 1.17
C PRO A 6 -7.13 -28.37 0.58
N ASP A 7 -7.08 -27.08 0.23
CA ASP A 7 -5.91 -26.40 -0.33
C ASP A 7 -5.05 -25.66 0.73
N GLY A 8 -5.37 -25.76 2.01
CA GLY A 8 -4.49 -25.31 3.11
C GLY A 8 -4.31 -23.79 3.23
N LEU A 9 -5.08 -22.99 2.48
CA LEU A 9 -5.15 -21.53 2.68
C LEU A 9 -6.11 -21.23 3.81
N VAL A 10 -5.57 -21.03 5.02
CA VAL A 10 -6.33 -20.41 6.11
C VAL A 10 -6.68 -19.00 5.69
N ILE A 11 -7.98 -18.75 5.52
CA ILE A 11 -8.53 -17.45 5.15
C ILE A 11 -8.42 -16.50 6.36
N ASP A 12 -7.28 -15.85 6.54
CA ASP A 12 -7.06 -14.92 7.65
C ASP A 12 -7.50 -13.49 7.28
N ALA A 13 -8.75 -13.15 7.60
CA ALA A 13 -9.28 -11.80 7.40
C ALA A 13 -8.60 -10.76 8.30
N ASP A 14 -8.22 -11.14 9.52
CA ASP A 14 -7.64 -10.21 10.49
C ASP A 14 -6.19 -9.87 10.14
N GLY A 15 -5.40 -10.86 9.69
CA GLY A 15 -4.07 -10.65 9.15
C GLY A 15 -4.09 -9.76 7.89
N ARG A 16 -5.09 -9.92 7.02
CA ARG A 16 -5.27 -9.02 5.87
C ARG A 16 -5.63 -7.60 6.28
N ARG A 17 -6.52 -7.40 7.26
CA ARG A 17 -6.81 -6.06 7.78
C ARG A 17 -5.58 -5.43 8.43
N ALA A 18 -4.78 -6.21 9.15
CA ALA A 18 -3.52 -5.74 9.73
C ALA A 18 -2.55 -5.31 8.63
N SER A 19 -2.31 -6.16 7.63
CA SER A 19 -1.47 -5.82 6.47
C SER A 19 -1.98 -4.59 5.72
N GLY A 20 -3.30 -4.44 5.55
CA GLY A 20 -3.91 -3.26 4.95
C GLY A 20 -3.58 -1.98 5.71
N ARG A 21 -3.67 -2.00 7.05
CA ARG A 21 -3.27 -0.86 7.90
C ARG A 21 -1.78 -0.56 7.79
N ASP A 22 -0.93 -1.58 7.74
CA ASP A 22 0.52 -1.40 7.61
C ASP A 22 0.89 -0.74 6.27
N PHE A 23 0.25 -1.16 5.18
CA PHE A 23 0.42 -0.51 3.87
C PHE A 23 -0.06 0.94 3.85
N GLN A 24 -1.19 1.24 4.50
CA GLN A 24 -1.68 2.62 4.62
C GLN A 24 -0.70 3.48 5.43
N ALA A 25 -0.20 2.98 6.56
CA ALA A 25 0.80 3.69 7.35
C ALA A 25 2.10 3.95 6.56
N LEU A 26 2.54 2.99 5.75
CA LEU A 26 3.70 3.18 4.85
C LEU A 26 3.41 4.20 3.75
N ALA A 27 2.20 4.20 3.17
CA ALA A 27 1.80 5.19 2.18
C ALA A 27 1.80 6.62 2.76
N ASP A 28 1.29 6.79 3.99
CA ASP A 28 1.28 8.06 4.70
C ASP A 28 2.70 8.56 5.01
N GLN A 29 3.62 7.66 5.41
CA GLN A 29 5.04 7.99 5.58
C GLN A 29 5.68 8.40 4.25
N HIS A 30 5.35 7.72 3.16
CA HIS A 30 5.80 8.07 1.81
C HIS A 30 5.34 9.46 1.40
N GLU A 31 4.10 9.83 1.70
CA GLU A 31 3.53 11.15 1.41
C GLU A 31 4.22 12.27 2.20
N GLN A 32 4.47 12.05 3.49
CA GLN A 32 5.24 13.00 4.31
C GLN A 32 6.65 13.21 3.77
N LEU A 33 7.35 12.14 3.42
CA LEU A 33 8.68 12.22 2.81
C LEU A 33 8.62 12.92 1.44
N THR A 34 7.60 12.62 0.62
CA THR A 34 7.38 13.28 -0.68
C THR A 34 7.25 14.79 -0.51
N ALA A 35 6.47 15.24 0.47
CA ALA A 35 6.30 16.66 0.74
C ALA A 35 7.62 17.34 1.13
N ALA A 36 8.42 16.68 1.98
CA ALA A 36 9.74 17.18 2.37
C ALA A 36 10.73 17.24 1.20
N LEU A 37 10.75 16.21 0.35
CA LEU A 37 11.59 16.16 -0.85
C LEU A 37 11.18 17.25 -1.85
N ARG A 38 9.88 17.42 -2.10
CA ARG A 38 9.37 18.47 -2.99
C ARG A 38 9.78 19.86 -2.52
N GLY A 39 9.59 20.16 -1.23
CA GLY A 39 10.02 21.44 -0.66
C GLY A 39 11.52 21.67 -0.78
N SER A 40 12.33 20.61 -0.69
CA SER A 40 13.78 20.70 -0.89
C SER A 40 14.15 20.99 -2.36
N LEU A 41 13.41 20.44 -3.32
CA LEU A 41 13.63 20.70 -4.75
C LEU A 41 13.19 22.10 -5.17
N GLU A 42 12.08 22.60 -4.61
CA GLU A 42 11.62 23.96 -4.86
C GLU A 42 12.62 25.02 -4.36
N ALA A 43 13.40 24.69 -3.33
CA ALA A 43 14.50 25.54 -2.85
C ALA A 43 15.73 25.53 -3.81
N GLY A 44 15.75 24.63 -4.79
CA GLY A 44 16.86 24.41 -5.72
C GLY A 44 18.00 23.56 -5.14
N SER A 45 18.89 23.05 -6.00
CA SER A 45 20.01 22.22 -5.56
C SER A 45 21.14 23.00 -4.86
N GLY A 46 21.21 24.31 -5.09
CA GLY A 46 22.29 25.17 -4.59
C GLY A 46 23.66 24.89 -5.23
N LEU A 47 23.71 24.13 -6.33
CA LEU A 47 24.96 23.81 -7.03
C LEU A 47 25.47 25.05 -7.80
N PRO A 48 26.80 25.30 -7.81
CA PRO A 48 27.37 26.55 -8.30
C PRO A 48 27.45 26.67 -9.83
N PHE A 49 27.10 25.63 -10.60
CA PHE A 49 27.20 25.59 -12.05
C PHE A 49 25.89 25.13 -12.69
N GLU A 50 25.34 25.90 -13.63
CA GLU A 50 24.06 25.63 -14.28
C GLU A 50 24.07 24.31 -15.06
N GLU A 51 25.20 23.97 -15.67
CA GLU A 51 25.40 22.72 -16.42
C GLU A 51 25.30 21.46 -15.55
N ILE A 52 25.38 21.63 -14.23
CA ILE A 52 25.24 20.55 -13.24
C ILE A 52 23.90 20.68 -12.51
N ASP A 53 23.51 21.90 -12.13
CA ASP A 53 22.25 22.18 -11.42
C ASP A 53 21.03 21.76 -12.24
N GLY A 54 20.97 22.11 -13.53
CA GLY A 54 19.86 21.74 -14.40
C GLY A 54 19.65 20.22 -14.50
N PRO A 55 20.66 19.43 -14.89
CA PRO A 55 20.55 17.98 -14.94
C PRO A 55 20.28 17.33 -13.58
N PHE A 56 20.84 17.88 -12.49
CA PHE A 56 20.57 17.40 -11.15
C PHE A 56 19.10 17.57 -10.76
N ASN A 57 18.52 18.75 -11.01
CA ASN A 57 17.11 19.01 -10.71
C ASN A 57 16.20 18.09 -11.54
N GLN A 58 16.51 17.86 -12.82
CA GLN A 58 15.78 16.91 -13.67
C GLN A 58 15.83 15.47 -13.12
N LEU A 59 17.01 15.01 -12.71
CA LEU A 59 17.16 13.69 -12.10
C LEU A 59 16.35 13.60 -10.80
N ALA A 60 16.42 14.63 -9.96
CA ALA A 60 15.74 14.62 -8.68
C ALA A 60 14.21 14.69 -8.83
N GLU A 61 13.69 15.46 -9.78
CA GLU A 61 12.27 15.45 -10.15
C GLU A 61 11.82 14.08 -10.66
N HIS A 62 12.65 13.43 -11.50
CA HIS A 62 12.36 12.09 -12.01
C HIS A 62 12.30 11.06 -10.87
N LEU A 63 13.25 11.09 -9.94
CA LEU A 63 13.24 10.22 -8.76
C LEU A 63 12.02 10.51 -7.86
N LEU A 64 11.65 11.78 -7.67
CA LEU A 64 10.47 12.16 -6.91
C LEU A 64 9.18 11.60 -7.54
N HIS A 65 9.07 11.62 -8.86
CA HIS A 65 7.92 11.02 -9.56
C HIS A 65 7.79 9.52 -9.26
N HIS A 66 8.89 8.77 -9.36
CA HIS A 66 8.88 7.33 -9.05
C HIS A 66 8.59 7.05 -7.57
N HIS A 67 9.06 7.91 -6.67
CA HIS A 67 8.75 7.83 -5.25
C HIS A 67 7.26 8.03 -4.97
N ILE A 68 6.61 8.99 -5.64
CA ILE A 68 5.16 9.23 -5.56
C ILE A 68 4.39 7.99 -6.03
N ALA A 69 4.76 7.45 -7.20
CA ALA A 69 4.11 6.27 -7.75
C ALA A 69 4.23 5.03 -6.83
N THR A 70 5.33 4.93 -6.09
CA THR A 70 5.52 3.88 -5.07
C THR A 70 4.55 4.08 -3.90
N GLY A 71 4.39 5.30 -3.40
CA GLY A 71 3.40 5.64 -2.36
C GLY A 71 1.97 5.31 -2.77
N ASP A 72 1.60 5.65 -4.01
CA ASP A 72 0.28 5.32 -4.57
C ASP A 72 0.08 3.80 -4.68
N GLY A 73 1.11 3.06 -5.10
CA GLY A 73 1.10 1.61 -5.14
C GLY A 73 0.89 0.96 -3.77
N LEU A 74 1.52 1.52 -2.72
CA LEU A 74 1.31 1.06 -1.34
C LEU A 74 -0.14 1.28 -0.88
N ARG A 75 -0.71 2.44 -1.20
CA ARG A 75 -2.11 2.76 -0.86
C ARG A 75 -3.09 1.80 -1.54
N VAL A 76 -2.91 1.57 -2.84
CA VAL A 76 -3.71 0.59 -3.60
C VAL A 76 -3.57 -0.82 -3.04
N ALA A 77 -2.35 -1.23 -2.68
CA ALA A 77 -2.11 -2.54 -2.06
C ALA A 77 -2.83 -2.66 -0.71
N GLY A 78 -2.78 -1.61 0.13
CA GLY A 78 -3.50 -1.55 1.40
C GLY A 78 -5.01 -1.70 1.24
N ASP A 79 -5.61 -0.93 0.32
CA ASP A 79 -7.03 -1.02 -0.01
C ASP A 79 -7.41 -2.42 -0.51
N GLY A 80 -6.56 -3.00 -1.36
CA GLY A 80 -6.73 -4.37 -1.86
C GLY A 80 -6.77 -5.40 -0.73
N GLN A 81 -5.93 -5.27 0.31
CA GLN A 81 -5.97 -6.17 1.46
C GLN A 81 -7.27 -6.05 2.25
N VAL A 82 -7.78 -4.84 2.45
CA VAL A 82 -9.05 -4.61 3.16
C VAL A 82 -10.22 -5.21 2.38
N VAL A 83 -10.30 -4.98 1.07
CA VAL A 83 -11.33 -5.58 0.20
C VAL A 83 -11.28 -7.11 0.26
N MET A 84 -10.09 -7.71 0.25
CA MET A 84 -9.95 -9.16 0.36
C MET A 84 -10.33 -9.67 1.74
N ALA A 85 -10.03 -8.94 2.82
CA ALA A 85 -10.48 -9.30 4.16
C ALA A 85 -12.01 -9.33 4.29
N ASP A 86 -12.70 -8.37 3.67
CA ASP A 86 -14.17 -8.31 3.73
C ASP A 86 -14.80 -9.42 2.88
N ARG A 87 -14.21 -9.71 1.72
CA ARG A 87 -14.61 -10.87 0.90
C ARG A 87 -14.43 -12.18 1.65
N ASN A 88 -13.34 -12.32 2.39
CA ASN A 88 -13.06 -13.48 3.22
C ASN A 88 -14.13 -13.70 4.29
N VAL A 89 -14.51 -12.65 5.03
CA VAL A 89 -15.59 -12.72 6.02
C VAL A 89 -16.91 -13.11 5.37
N ALA A 90 -17.24 -12.54 4.21
CA ALA A 90 -18.48 -12.88 3.50
C ALA A 90 -18.52 -14.37 3.09
N VAL A 91 -17.41 -14.93 2.62
CA VAL A 91 -17.30 -16.36 2.27
C VAL A 91 -17.47 -17.25 3.51
N GLU A 92 -16.84 -16.90 4.63
CA GLU A 92 -16.98 -17.66 5.88
C GLU A 92 -18.42 -17.66 6.40
N GLN A 93 -19.13 -16.53 6.30
CA GLN A 93 -20.54 -16.42 6.68
C GLN A 93 -21.44 -17.28 5.79
N LEU A 94 -21.23 -17.26 4.47
CA LEU A 94 -21.98 -18.09 3.52
C LEU A 94 -21.75 -19.59 3.78
N ASN A 95 -20.50 -19.98 4.02
CA ASN A 95 -20.15 -21.37 4.33
C ASN A 95 -20.78 -21.82 5.66
N SER A 96 -20.75 -20.97 6.70
CA SER A 96 -21.37 -21.26 7.99
C SER A 96 -22.89 -21.44 7.86
N ALA A 97 -23.56 -20.59 7.09
CA ALA A 97 -24.99 -20.69 6.83
C ALA A 97 -25.35 -21.95 6.02
N ALA A 98 -24.50 -22.36 5.07
CA ALA A 98 -24.70 -23.57 4.29
C ALA A 98 -24.56 -24.84 5.15
N VAL A 99 -23.63 -24.86 6.10
CA VAL A 99 -23.47 -25.97 7.06
C VAL A 99 -24.68 -26.06 8.00
N GLN A 100 -25.15 -24.94 8.54
CA GLN A 100 -26.32 -24.92 9.43
C GLN A 100 -27.61 -25.41 8.76
N ARG A 101 -27.78 -25.22 7.44
CA ARG A 101 -28.95 -25.75 6.71
C ARG A 101 -28.86 -27.25 6.41
N ARG A 102 -27.69 -27.87 6.56
CA ARG A 102 -27.46 -29.31 6.31
C ARG A 102 -27.53 -30.16 7.58
N MET A 103 -27.56 -29.52 8.76
CA MET A 103 -27.82 -30.16 10.06
C MET A 103 -29.30 -30.09 10.40
#